data_AF-A0A812JSM0-F1
#
_entry.id   AF-A0A812JSM0-F1
#
_cell.length_a   1.000
_cell.length_b   1.000
_cell.length_c   1.000
_cell.angle_alpha   90.00
_cell.angle_beta   90.00
_cell.angle_gamma   90.00
#
_symmetry.space_group_name_H-M   'P 1'
#
loop_
_entity.id
_entity.type
_entity.pdbx_description
1 polymer ?
#
loop_
_entity_poly.entity_id
_entity_poly.type
_entity_poly.pdbx_seq_one_letter_code
_entity_poly.pdbx_strand_id
1 'polypeptide(L)'
;MQLIRLLPLLVPLVQAATLASQMKLIEEKMTRRMKLTTPESATLKNIESSILGMAQTRISKQDHKAEDDILERDSDLLEKTMKANILLRRNQTQEDLDEAWANLSTCLHPNDTDYDAGLKTLSTQHSNCRLEEDSIWADYDTACVVARQLWENEKKAICDAYEAARVFPSPTKTCEMSEGTATPTIGNYLLEMEKFYTDTYNDLLDKKLKCDNATATPFKNEDLCHEKICSYYDKKIACDTKQASFEDKACGLHKNYTCLKYTECYDEKVQLYGSVVALAEEGEATSKVEWRAVLRIECLISALLLEDGELAPALDACKAKTYSTLPVELAYHGAAPATRVCQEVFLQPGTAVFSNKWYNGLPDDAAAETCTCSCCMSENFSSTYPDSVKCPFSIPTTTVTTTTTTTTTTAAPVVRTPFGPPMGMMMFPMFPR
;
A
#
# COMPACT_ATOMS: atom_id res chain seq x y z
N MET A 1 8.35 16.86 -2.34
CA MET A 1 8.50 15.46 -2.81
C MET A 1 7.39 14.54 -2.24
N GLN A 2 6.15 15.05 -2.11
CA GLN A 2 5.02 14.36 -1.46
C GLN A 2 3.93 13.84 -2.43
N LEU A 3 4.01 14.17 -3.73
CA LEU A 3 2.98 13.78 -4.71
C LEU A 3 3.11 12.35 -5.26
N ILE A 4 4.16 11.59 -4.91
CA ILE A 4 4.39 10.24 -5.48
C ILE A 4 3.76 9.11 -4.63
N ARG A 5 3.34 9.37 -3.38
CA ARG A 5 2.84 8.31 -2.47
C ARG A 5 1.36 7.94 -2.60
N LEU A 6 0.57 8.65 -3.42
CA LEU A 6 -0.88 8.38 -3.57
C LEU A 6 -1.24 7.47 -4.76
N LEU A 7 -0.29 7.14 -5.65
CA LEU A 7 -0.56 6.30 -6.82
C LEU A 7 -1.05 4.86 -6.50
N PRO A 8 -0.56 4.13 -5.48
CA PRO A 8 -0.93 2.72 -5.31
C PRO A 8 -2.31 2.48 -4.69
N LEU A 9 -3.00 3.52 -4.20
CA LEU A 9 -4.35 3.42 -3.63
C LEU A 9 -5.47 3.72 -4.64
N LEU A 10 -5.16 4.37 -5.78
CA LEU A 10 -6.13 4.68 -6.83
C LEU A 10 -6.37 3.51 -7.80
N VAL A 11 -5.41 2.58 -7.93
CA VAL A 11 -5.46 1.48 -8.90
C VAL A 11 -6.68 0.54 -8.72
N PRO A 12 -7.04 0.07 -7.51
CA PRO A 12 -8.13 -0.89 -7.36
C PRO A 12 -9.53 -0.27 -7.56
N LEU A 13 -9.72 1.01 -7.19
CA LEU A 13 -10.99 1.72 -7.39
C LEU A 13 -11.24 2.03 -8.88
N VAL A 14 -10.18 2.35 -9.62
CA VAL A 14 -10.27 2.50 -11.08
C VAL A 14 -10.63 1.16 -11.73
N GLN A 15 -10.06 0.04 -11.26
CA GLN A 15 -10.32 -1.28 -11.84
C GLN A 15 -11.76 -1.78 -11.67
N ALA A 16 -12.37 -1.61 -10.48
CA ALA A 16 -13.76 -2.02 -10.27
C ALA A 16 -14.74 -1.17 -11.11
N ALA A 17 -14.54 0.15 -11.18
CA ALA A 17 -15.35 1.04 -12.02
C ALA A 17 -15.17 0.75 -13.53
N THR A 18 -13.99 0.32 -13.97
CA THR A 18 -13.76 -0.06 -15.36
C THR A 18 -14.47 -1.36 -15.76
N LEU A 19 -14.67 -2.30 -14.84
CA LEU A 19 -15.27 -3.60 -15.15
C LEU A 19 -16.79 -3.53 -15.35
N ALA A 20 -17.53 -2.83 -14.49
CA ALA A 20 -18.96 -2.58 -14.73
C ALA A 20 -19.17 -1.78 -16.02
N SER A 21 -18.25 -0.83 -16.30
CA SER A 21 -18.25 -0.07 -17.55
C SER A 21 -18.03 -0.92 -18.80
N GLN A 22 -17.30 -2.04 -18.72
CA GLN A 22 -17.04 -2.89 -19.89
C GLN A 22 -18.29 -3.64 -20.35
N MET A 23 -19.05 -4.26 -19.44
CA MET A 23 -20.26 -4.99 -19.85
C MET A 23 -21.37 -4.07 -20.35
N LYS A 24 -21.52 -2.89 -19.74
CA LYS A 24 -22.42 -1.87 -20.27
C LYS A 24 -22.02 -1.40 -21.66
N LEU A 25 -20.71 -1.28 -21.92
CA LEU A 25 -20.20 -0.96 -23.26
C LEU A 25 -20.52 -2.07 -24.27
N ILE A 26 -20.46 -3.34 -23.89
CA ILE A 26 -20.85 -4.47 -24.75
C ILE A 26 -22.35 -4.35 -25.12
N GLU A 27 -23.21 -4.16 -24.12
CA GLU A 27 -24.66 -3.98 -24.32
C GLU A 27 -24.96 -2.79 -25.25
N GLU A 28 -24.30 -1.64 -25.04
CA GLU A 28 -24.47 -0.44 -25.87
C GLU A 28 -23.98 -0.64 -27.31
N LYS A 29 -22.83 -1.29 -27.50
CA LYS A 29 -22.30 -1.63 -28.83
C LYS A 29 -23.25 -2.56 -29.57
N MET A 30 -23.75 -3.59 -28.89
CA MET A 30 -24.69 -4.55 -29.46
C MET A 30 -26.01 -3.89 -29.85
N THR A 31 -26.58 -3.09 -28.95
CA THR A 31 -27.79 -2.30 -29.21
C THR A 31 -27.62 -1.38 -30.43
N ARG A 32 -26.46 -0.73 -30.55
CA ARG A 32 -26.16 0.16 -31.68
C ARG A 32 -26.07 -0.62 -32.99
N ARG A 33 -25.44 -1.80 -32.99
CA ARG A 33 -25.35 -2.67 -34.18
C ARG A 33 -26.74 -3.10 -34.65
N MET A 34 -27.61 -3.55 -33.75
CA MET A 34 -28.96 -3.97 -34.10
C MET A 34 -29.79 -2.84 -34.73
N LYS A 35 -29.62 -1.60 -34.27
CA LYS A 35 -30.32 -0.44 -34.88
C LYS A 35 -29.86 -0.18 -36.31
N LEU A 36 -28.59 -0.42 -36.61
CA LEU A 36 -28.00 -0.19 -37.94
C LEU A 36 -28.40 -1.27 -38.97
N THR A 37 -28.89 -2.43 -38.55
CA THR A 37 -29.18 -3.57 -39.45
C THR A 37 -30.60 -3.62 -39.99
N THR A 38 -31.56 -2.98 -39.31
CA THR A 38 -32.95 -2.84 -39.78
C THR A 38 -33.14 -2.49 -41.28
N PRO A 39 -32.30 -1.63 -41.90
CA PRO A 39 -32.41 -1.30 -43.33
C PRO A 39 -32.12 -2.47 -44.29
N GLU A 40 -31.35 -3.48 -43.88
CA GLU A 40 -30.92 -4.57 -44.78
C GLU A 40 -32.07 -5.52 -45.12
N SER A 41 -32.93 -5.86 -44.16
CA SER A 41 -34.11 -6.70 -44.41
C SER A 41 -35.07 -6.08 -45.44
N ALA A 42 -35.30 -4.76 -45.37
CA ALA A 42 -36.12 -4.06 -46.36
C ALA A 42 -35.46 -4.08 -47.75
N THR A 43 -34.13 -3.91 -47.80
CA THR A 43 -33.35 -3.96 -49.03
C THR A 43 -33.43 -5.34 -49.69
N LEU A 44 -33.31 -6.43 -48.91
CA LEU A 44 -33.43 -7.80 -49.42
C LEU A 44 -34.80 -8.08 -50.04
N LYS A 45 -35.89 -7.62 -49.43
CA LYS A 45 -37.24 -7.77 -49.99
C LYS A 45 -37.41 -7.03 -51.31
N ASN A 46 -36.79 -5.85 -51.44
CA ASN A 46 -36.82 -5.08 -52.68
C ASN A 46 -36.02 -5.79 -53.79
N ILE A 47 -34.85 -6.36 -53.47
CA ILE A 47 -34.04 -7.14 -54.41
C ILE A 47 -34.79 -8.39 -54.86
N GLU A 48 -35.37 -9.15 -53.93
CA GLU A 48 -36.19 -10.35 -54.26
C GLU A 48 -37.35 -9.99 -55.19
N SER A 49 -38.07 -8.90 -54.90
CA SER A 49 -39.20 -8.43 -55.73
C SER A 49 -38.74 -8.00 -57.12
N SER A 50 -37.58 -7.32 -57.22
CA SER A 50 -36.99 -6.91 -58.50
C SER A 50 -36.64 -8.11 -59.37
N ILE A 51 -36.02 -9.14 -58.78
CA ILE A 51 -35.63 -10.37 -59.48
C ILE A 51 -36.84 -11.18 -59.95
N LEU A 52 -37.89 -11.26 -59.13
CA LEU A 52 -39.15 -11.88 -59.56
C LEU A 52 -39.81 -11.12 -60.71
N GLY A 53 -39.73 -9.79 -60.73
CA GLY A 53 -40.18 -8.97 -61.86
C GLY A 53 -39.38 -9.23 -63.15
N MET A 54 -38.06 -9.38 -63.04
CA MET A 54 -37.20 -9.77 -64.17
C MET A 54 -37.58 -11.16 -64.69
N ALA A 55 -37.78 -12.13 -63.80
CA ALA A 55 -38.22 -13.48 -64.18
C ALA A 55 -39.55 -13.49 -64.95
N GLN A 56 -40.52 -12.69 -64.52
CA GLN A 56 -41.80 -12.56 -65.22
C GLN A 56 -41.64 -11.97 -66.63
N THR A 57 -40.67 -11.06 -66.80
CA THR A 57 -40.37 -10.42 -68.09
C THR A 57 -39.64 -11.39 -69.02
N ARG A 58 -38.70 -12.18 -68.50
CA ARG A 58 -37.94 -13.18 -69.25
C ARG A 58 -38.83 -14.26 -69.87
N ILE A 59 -39.82 -14.75 -69.12
CA ILE A 59 -40.84 -15.68 -69.61
C ILE A 59 -41.63 -15.12 -70.83
N SER A 60 -41.63 -13.81 -71.06
CA SER A 60 -42.43 -13.15 -72.11
C SER A 60 -41.65 -12.71 -73.37
N LYS A 61 -40.32 -12.78 -73.41
CA LYS A 61 -39.47 -12.26 -74.51
C LYS A 61 -38.38 -13.28 -74.90
N GLN A 62 -37.64 -13.02 -75.99
CA GLN A 62 -36.77 -14.01 -76.65
C GLN A 62 -35.29 -13.57 -76.81
N ASP A 63 -34.86 -12.45 -76.21
CA ASP A 63 -33.47 -11.97 -76.29
C ASP A 63 -33.04 -11.28 -74.96
N HIS A 64 -32.04 -11.85 -74.27
CA HIS A 64 -31.78 -11.61 -72.83
C HIS A 64 -30.33 -11.31 -72.45
N LYS A 65 -29.43 -11.12 -73.42
CA LYS A 65 -27.99 -11.08 -73.14
C LYS A 65 -27.54 -9.96 -72.19
N ALA A 66 -28.21 -8.80 -72.18
CA ALA A 66 -27.90 -7.69 -71.28
C ALA A 66 -28.39 -7.91 -69.84
N GLU A 67 -29.34 -8.82 -69.63
CA GLU A 67 -29.88 -9.15 -68.30
C GLU A 67 -28.95 -10.12 -67.55
N ASP A 68 -28.25 -11.01 -68.27
CA ASP A 68 -27.31 -11.98 -67.68
C ASP A 68 -26.10 -11.28 -67.00
N ASP A 69 -25.54 -10.23 -67.60
CA ASP A 69 -24.44 -9.45 -67.01
C ASP A 69 -24.85 -8.76 -65.69
N ILE A 70 -26.11 -8.33 -65.59
CA ILE A 70 -26.65 -7.71 -64.37
C ILE A 70 -26.80 -8.76 -63.27
N LEU A 71 -27.29 -9.94 -63.62
CA LEU A 71 -27.48 -11.06 -62.69
C LEU A 71 -26.15 -11.56 -62.10
N GLU A 72 -25.09 -11.61 -62.90
CA GLU A 72 -23.75 -11.96 -62.40
C GLU A 72 -23.24 -10.92 -61.39
N ARG A 73 -23.44 -9.63 -61.68
CA ARG A 73 -23.05 -8.54 -60.76
C ARG A 73 -23.84 -8.57 -59.45
N ASP A 74 -25.13 -8.87 -59.52
CA ASP A 74 -26.00 -8.97 -58.34
C ASP A 74 -25.65 -10.21 -57.49
N SER A 75 -25.30 -11.34 -58.13
CA SER A 75 -24.77 -12.52 -57.44
C SER A 75 -23.49 -12.20 -56.67
N ASP A 76 -22.58 -11.46 -57.31
CA ASP A 76 -21.32 -11.04 -56.70
C ASP A 76 -21.54 -10.12 -55.48
N LEU A 77 -22.52 -9.21 -55.58
CA LEU A 77 -22.92 -8.32 -54.47
C LEU A 77 -23.49 -9.11 -53.28
N LEU A 78 -24.34 -10.10 -53.54
CA LEU A 78 -24.94 -10.94 -52.49
C LEU A 78 -23.88 -11.72 -51.73
N GLU A 79 -22.97 -12.39 -52.46
CA GLU A 79 -21.91 -13.21 -51.87
C GLU A 79 -20.90 -12.36 -51.11
N LYS A 80 -20.30 -11.37 -51.79
CA LYS A 80 -19.15 -10.62 -51.27
C LYS A 80 -19.54 -9.56 -50.23
N THR A 81 -20.78 -9.07 -50.28
CA THR A 81 -21.23 -7.99 -49.39
C THR A 81 -22.26 -8.49 -48.40
N MET A 82 -23.40 -9.03 -48.86
CA MET A 82 -24.51 -9.31 -47.95
C MET A 82 -24.23 -10.51 -47.05
N LYS A 83 -23.80 -11.66 -47.60
CA LYS A 83 -23.43 -12.83 -46.78
C LYS A 83 -22.26 -12.49 -45.85
N ALA A 84 -21.23 -11.84 -46.38
CA ALA A 84 -20.07 -11.43 -45.60
C ALA A 84 -20.47 -10.52 -44.41
N ASN A 85 -21.36 -9.55 -44.62
CA ASN A 85 -21.84 -8.69 -43.55
C ASN A 85 -22.68 -9.45 -42.51
N ILE A 86 -23.56 -10.36 -42.92
CA ILE A 86 -24.35 -11.17 -41.98
C ILE A 86 -23.41 -12.04 -41.12
N LEU A 87 -22.42 -12.70 -41.72
CA LEU A 87 -21.45 -13.52 -41.01
C LEU A 87 -20.55 -12.68 -40.08
N LEU A 88 -20.12 -11.50 -40.53
CA LEU A 88 -19.35 -10.56 -39.71
C LEU A 88 -20.14 -10.16 -38.45
N ARG A 89 -21.43 -9.85 -38.59
CA ARG A 89 -22.30 -9.53 -37.45
C ARG A 89 -22.45 -10.69 -36.50
N ARG A 90 -22.71 -11.89 -37.03
CA ARG A 90 -22.81 -13.11 -36.22
C ARG A 90 -21.53 -13.34 -35.41
N ASN A 91 -20.36 -13.21 -36.04
CA ASN A 91 -19.08 -13.40 -35.34
C ASN A 91 -18.87 -12.36 -34.24
N GLN A 92 -19.21 -11.09 -34.50
CA GLN A 92 -19.15 -10.03 -33.51
C GLN A 92 -20.12 -10.25 -32.34
N THR A 93 -21.33 -10.74 -32.62
CA THR A 93 -22.29 -11.11 -31.56
C THR A 93 -21.80 -12.29 -30.74
N GLN A 94 -21.13 -13.26 -31.37
CA GLN A 94 -20.49 -14.36 -30.65
C GLN A 94 -19.38 -13.84 -29.73
N GLU A 95 -18.53 -12.93 -30.21
CA GLU A 95 -17.50 -12.29 -29.39
C GLU A 95 -18.10 -11.54 -28.20
N ASP A 96 -19.19 -10.78 -28.40
CA ASP A 96 -19.89 -10.09 -27.31
C ASP A 96 -20.42 -11.07 -26.25
N LEU A 97 -21.01 -12.20 -26.68
CA LEU A 97 -21.51 -13.25 -25.78
C LEU A 97 -20.38 -13.88 -24.97
N ASP A 98 -19.27 -14.19 -25.63
CA ASP A 98 -18.09 -14.82 -25.01
C ASP A 98 -17.44 -13.85 -24.01
N GLU A 99 -17.32 -12.56 -24.36
CA GLU A 99 -16.78 -11.52 -23.49
C GLU A 99 -17.71 -11.27 -22.29
N ALA A 100 -19.02 -11.18 -22.50
CA ALA A 100 -20.00 -11.02 -21.43
C ALA A 100 -19.97 -12.21 -20.45
N TRP A 101 -19.84 -13.44 -20.97
CA TRP A 101 -19.71 -14.65 -20.15
C TRP A 101 -18.44 -14.67 -19.32
N ALA A 102 -17.28 -14.40 -19.93
CA ALA A 102 -15.99 -14.35 -19.23
C ALA A 102 -15.98 -13.30 -18.10
N ASN A 103 -16.73 -12.22 -18.26
CA ASN A 103 -16.85 -11.14 -17.28
C ASN A 103 -17.69 -11.49 -16.05
N LEU A 104 -18.44 -12.60 -16.02
CA LEU A 104 -19.20 -13.03 -14.84
C LEU A 104 -18.29 -13.38 -13.66
N SER A 105 -17.08 -13.88 -13.92
CA SER A 105 -16.14 -14.32 -12.87
C SER A 105 -15.16 -13.25 -12.39
N THR A 106 -15.24 -12.01 -12.88
CA THR A 106 -14.24 -10.96 -12.59
C THR A 106 -14.52 -10.16 -11.31
N CYS A 107 -15.61 -10.44 -10.60
CA CYS A 107 -15.94 -9.74 -9.36
C CYS A 107 -14.97 -10.14 -8.24
N LEU A 108 -14.44 -9.13 -7.54
CA LEU A 108 -13.56 -9.34 -6.39
C LEU A 108 -14.30 -10.12 -5.31
N HIS A 109 -13.75 -11.27 -4.91
CA HIS A 109 -14.35 -12.12 -3.89
C HIS A 109 -13.50 -12.12 -2.61
N PRO A 110 -14.09 -11.98 -1.41
CA PRO A 110 -13.35 -11.95 -0.14
C PRO A 110 -12.48 -13.18 0.13
N ASN A 111 -12.81 -14.32 -0.45
CA ASN A 111 -12.00 -15.55 -0.32
C ASN A 111 -10.91 -15.70 -1.39
N ASP A 112 -10.72 -14.72 -2.29
CA ASP A 112 -9.66 -14.79 -3.30
C ASP A 112 -8.30 -14.57 -2.65
N THR A 113 -7.35 -15.50 -2.78
CA THR A 113 -6.08 -15.45 -2.03
C THR A 113 -5.13 -14.31 -2.45
N ASP A 114 -5.41 -13.65 -3.57
CA ASP A 114 -4.48 -12.69 -4.18
C ASP A 114 -4.29 -11.42 -3.34
N TYR A 115 -5.28 -11.02 -2.53
CA TYR A 115 -5.11 -9.88 -1.62
C TYR A 115 -4.06 -10.15 -0.51
N ASP A 116 -3.83 -11.43 -0.17
CA ASP A 116 -3.00 -11.85 0.96
C ASP A 116 -1.51 -11.72 0.64
N ALA A 117 -1.09 -11.86 -0.63
CA ALA A 117 0.32 -11.80 -1.01
C ALA A 117 0.95 -10.41 -0.76
N GLY A 118 0.23 -9.34 -1.11
CA GLY A 118 0.68 -7.97 -0.86
C GLY A 118 0.72 -7.64 0.63
N LEU A 119 -0.28 -8.10 1.39
CA LEU A 119 -0.32 -7.92 2.85
C LEU A 119 0.80 -8.67 3.56
N LYS A 120 1.06 -9.92 3.20
CA LYS A 120 2.16 -10.73 3.75
C LYS A 120 3.51 -10.05 3.56
N THR A 121 3.74 -9.47 2.39
CA THR A 121 4.99 -8.74 2.10
C THR A 121 5.15 -7.54 3.03
N LEU A 122 4.11 -6.71 3.16
CA LEU A 122 4.13 -5.54 4.03
C LEU A 122 4.25 -5.91 5.52
N SER A 123 3.52 -6.95 5.94
CA SER A 123 3.60 -7.49 7.30
C SER A 123 5.01 -7.99 7.62
N THR A 124 5.64 -8.74 6.71
CA THR A 124 7.02 -9.23 6.88
C THR A 124 8.02 -8.08 6.96
N GLN A 125 7.86 -7.05 6.13
CA GLN A 125 8.73 -5.87 6.18
C GLN A 125 8.59 -5.12 7.51
N HIS A 126 7.37 -5.01 8.03
CA HIS A 126 7.11 -4.42 9.35
C HIS A 126 7.69 -5.28 10.48
N SER A 127 7.43 -6.58 10.51
CA SER A 127 7.91 -7.48 11.57
C SER A 127 9.44 -7.52 11.62
N ASN A 128 10.10 -7.61 10.48
CA ASN A 128 11.56 -7.58 10.41
C ASN A 128 12.11 -6.24 10.92
N CYS A 129 11.41 -5.13 10.62
CA CYS A 129 11.79 -3.83 11.15
C CYS A 129 11.73 -3.80 12.68
N ARG A 130 10.67 -4.35 13.30
CA ARG A 130 10.53 -4.43 14.76
C ARG A 130 11.60 -5.30 15.41
N LEU A 131 12.01 -6.40 14.77
CA LEU A 131 13.15 -7.20 15.25
C LEU A 131 14.46 -6.40 15.24
N GLU A 132 14.68 -5.58 14.22
CA GLU A 132 15.84 -4.69 14.16
C GLU A 132 15.75 -3.53 15.17
N GLU A 133 14.55 -2.99 15.41
CA GLU A 133 14.27 -1.99 16.46
C GLU A 133 14.60 -2.54 17.85
N ASP A 134 14.12 -3.74 18.17
CA ASP A 134 14.40 -4.46 19.42
C ASP A 134 15.90 -4.69 19.63
N SER A 135 16.61 -5.12 18.58
CA SER A 135 18.06 -5.28 18.65
C SER A 135 18.79 -3.96 18.94
N ILE A 136 18.34 -2.84 18.37
CA ILE A 136 18.95 -1.53 18.63
C ILE A 136 18.63 -1.07 20.06
N TRP A 137 17.42 -1.36 20.56
CA TRP A 137 17.04 -1.10 21.95
C TRP A 137 17.91 -1.89 22.93
N ALA A 138 18.08 -3.21 22.73
CA ALA A 138 18.92 -4.05 23.59
C ALA A 138 20.38 -3.57 23.64
N ASP A 139 20.90 -3.11 22.49
CA ASP A 139 22.22 -2.49 22.37
C ASP A 139 22.33 -1.17 23.15
N TYR A 140 21.28 -0.34 23.11
CA TYR A 140 21.20 0.88 23.91
C TYR A 140 21.12 0.56 25.40
N ASP A 141 20.22 -0.33 25.82
CA ASP A 141 20.03 -0.71 27.21
C ASP A 141 21.34 -1.20 27.85
N THR A 142 22.01 -2.14 27.18
CA THR A 142 23.29 -2.70 27.65
C THR A 142 24.39 -1.65 27.69
N ALA A 143 24.59 -0.89 26.59
CA ALA A 143 25.72 0.04 26.48
C ALA A 143 25.56 1.30 27.35
N CYS A 144 24.32 1.64 27.73
CA CYS A 144 23.99 2.92 28.31
C CYS A 144 23.26 2.83 29.64
N VAL A 145 22.13 2.15 29.69
CA VAL A 145 21.34 2.06 30.93
C VAL A 145 22.10 1.26 31.97
N VAL A 146 22.54 0.05 31.61
CA VAL A 146 23.32 -0.82 32.51
C VAL A 146 24.69 -0.22 32.83
N ALA A 147 25.41 0.27 31.82
CA ALA A 147 26.73 0.87 32.02
C ALA A 147 26.70 2.12 32.90
N ARG A 148 25.69 2.99 32.75
CA ARG A 148 25.50 4.16 33.61
C ARG A 148 25.18 3.76 35.04
N GLN A 149 24.33 2.76 35.23
CA GLN A 149 24.02 2.26 36.58
C GLN A 149 25.27 1.73 37.31
N LEU A 150 26.13 1.00 36.60
CA LEU A 150 27.40 0.51 37.16
C LEU A 150 28.34 1.67 37.53
N TRP A 151 28.47 2.67 36.65
CA TRP A 151 29.28 3.86 36.91
C TRP A 151 28.77 4.67 38.13
N GLU A 152 27.45 4.85 38.25
CA GLU A 152 26.82 5.50 39.41
C GLU A 152 27.06 4.72 40.71
N ASN A 153 26.96 3.39 40.66
CA ASN A 153 27.22 2.52 41.82
C ASN A 153 28.68 2.56 42.26
N GLU A 154 29.63 2.58 41.32
CA GLU A 154 31.06 2.69 41.62
C GLU A 154 31.38 4.05 42.28
N LYS A 155 30.89 5.15 41.69
CA LYS A 155 31.01 6.50 42.26
C LYS A 155 30.44 6.54 43.68
N LYS A 156 29.24 5.98 43.88
CA LYS A 156 28.61 5.90 45.20
C LYS A 156 29.46 5.12 46.19
N ALA A 157 29.99 3.95 45.82
CA ALA A 157 30.81 3.14 46.71
C ALA A 157 32.10 3.86 47.14
N ILE A 158 32.75 4.58 46.22
CA ILE A 158 33.94 5.41 46.53
C ILE A 158 33.59 6.50 47.55
N CYS A 159 32.47 7.18 47.37
CA CYS A 159 32.04 8.24 48.28
C CYS A 159 31.54 7.71 49.63
N ASP A 160 30.84 6.57 49.65
CA ASP A 160 30.42 5.91 50.89
C ASP A 160 31.65 5.52 51.75
N ALA A 161 32.80 5.19 51.13
CA ALA A 161 34.05 4.93 51.86
C ALA A 161 34.61 6.20 52.55
N TYR A 162 34.51 7.37 51.91
CA TYR A 162 34.86 8.65 52.53
C TYR A 162 33.89 9.01 53.67
N GLU A 163 32.59 8.83 53.42
CA GLU A 163 31.53 9.07 54.40
C GLU A 163 31.67 8.20 55.65
N ALA A 164 32.10 6.94 55.49
CA ALA A 164 32.42 6.07 56.62
C ALA A 164 33.69 6.52 57.36
N ALA A 165 34.72 6.99 56.64
CA ALA A 165 36.00 7.39 57.23
C ALA A 165 35.94 8.74 57.97
N ARG A 166 35.03 9.65 57.60
CA ARG A 166 34.91 10.97 58.26
C ARG A 166 34.24 10.91 59.63
N VAL A 167 33.69 9.75 60.02
CA VAL A 167 33.12 9.54 61.36
C VAL A 167 34.28 9.37 62.35
N PHE A 168 34.52 10.42 63.15
CA PHE A 168 35.57 10.39 64.16
C PHE A 168 35.26 9.33 65.23
N PRO A 169 36.13 8.33 65.46
CA PRO A 169 35.91 7.36 66.54
C PRO A 169 36.00 8.08 67.88
N SER A 170 35.12 7.71 68.83
CA SER A 170 35.09 8.35 70.15
C SER A 170 36.50 8.41 70.77
N PRO A 171 36.96 9.59 71.25
CA PRO A 171 38.32 9.77 71.77
C PRO A 171 38.69 8.78 72.89
N THR A 172 37.69 8.28 73.62
CA THR A 172 37.88 7.36 74.74
C THR A 172 38.30 5.95 74.33
N LYS A 173 38.07 5.51 73.08
CA LYS A 173 38.51 4.19 72.58
C LYS A 173 39.81 4.24 71.77
N THR A 174 40.12 5.39 71.18
CA THR A 174 41.23 5.57 70.25
C THR A 174 42.55 5.89 70.97
N CYS A 175 42.47 6.30 72.24
CA CYS A 175 43.60 6.75 73.05
C CYS A 175 43.93 5.80 74.23
N GLU A 176 43.65 4.50 74.09
CA GLU A 176 44.04 3.49 75.08
C GLU A 176 45.40 2.89 74.73
N MET A 177 46.32 2.81 75.70
CA MET A 177 47.57 2.05 75.53
C MET A 177 47.29 0.56 75.70
N SER A 178 47.83 -0.29 74.81
CA SER A 178 47.68 -1.74 74.93
C SER A 178 48.33 -2.26 76.22
N GLU A 179 47.58 -3.05 76.99
CA GLU A 179 48.09 -3.73 78.19
C GLU A 179 49.31 -4.61 77.84
N GLY A 180 50.38 -4.50 78.63
CA GLY A 180 51.59 -5.33 78.48
C GLY A 180 52.71 -4.75 77.62
N THR A 181 52.60 -3.51 77.14
CA THR A 181 53.74 -2.78 76.57
C THR A 181 54.73 -2.39 77.68
N ALA A 182 56.03 -2.68 77.50
CA ALA A 182 57.07 -2.33 78.48
C ALA A 182 57.03 -0.81 78.75
N THR A 183 56.92 -0.42 80.03
CA THR A 183 56.67 0.96 80.53
C THR A 183 56.76 2.03 79.44
N PRO A 184 55.64 2.36 78.77
CA PRO A 184 55.61 3.43 77.81
C PRO A 184 56.02 4.73 78.51
N THR A 185 57.06 5.37 78.00
CA THR A 185 57.32 6.76 78.38
C THR A 185 56.18 7.60 77.81
N ILE A 186 55.84 8.70 78.49
CA ILE A 186 54.90 9.68 77.94
C ILE A 186 55.31 10.13 76.52
N GLY A 187 56.61 10.13 76.21
CA GLY A 187 57.13 10.41 74.87
C GLY A 187 56.71 9.39 73.81
N ASN A 188 56.80 8.08 74.09
CA ASN A 188 56.40 7.05 73.13
C ASN A 188 54.88 7.07 72.86
N TYR A 189 54.08 7.33 73.88
CA TYR A 189 52.62 7.49 73.73
C TYR A 189 52.28 8.66 72.82
N LEU A 190 52.88 9.84 73.05
CA LEU A 190 52.65 11.02 72.23
C LEU A 190 53.09 10.82 70.78
N LEU A 191 54.21 10.11 70.55
CA LEU A 191 54.70 9.78 69.21
C LEU A 191 53.75 8.86 68.44
N GLU A 192 53.24 7.80 69.07
CA GLU A 192 52.26 6.90 68.42
C GLU A 192 50.93 7.60 68.16
N MET A 193 50.52 8.53 69.03
CA MET A 193 49.33 9.37 68.79
C MET A 193 49.53 10.32 67.60
N GLU A 194 50.66 11.00 67.51
CA GLU A 194 51.01 11.85 66.36
C GLU A 194 50.93 11.04 65.05
N LYS A 195 51.53 9.84 65.04
CA LYS A 195 51.49 8.94 63.89
C LYS A 195 50.07 8.50 63.55
N PHE A 196 49.30 8.01 64.53
CA PHE A 196 47.92 7.57 64.31
C PHE A 196 47.05 8.67 63.69
N TYR A 197 47.10 9.89 64.22
CA TYR A 197 46.30 11.01 63.70
C TYR A 197 46.78 11.47 62.33
N THR A 198 48.09 11.44 62.07
CA THR A 198 48.66 11.75 60.76
C THR A 198 48.21 10.72 59.71
N ASP A 199 48.29 9.43 60.03
CA ASP A 199 47.86 8.35 59.12
C ASP A 199 46.35 8.41 58.87
N THR A 200 45.55 8.64 59.92
CA THR A 200 44.09 8.78 59.81
C THR A 200 43.70 10.01 58.96
N TYR A 201 44.38 11.14 59.15
CA TYR A 201 44.17 12.34 58.36
C TYR A 201 44.51 12.12 56.88
N ASN A 202 45.64 11.46 56.60
CA ASN A 202 46.06 11.15 55.24
C ASN A 202 45.10 10.17 54.55
N ASP A 203 44.61 9.14 55.25
CA ASP A 203 43.59 8.22 54.73
C ASP A 203 42.26 8.94 54.44
N LEU A 204 41.81 9.81 55.35
CA LEU A 204 40.61 10.63 55.14
C LEU A 204 40.77 11.55 53.92
N LEU A 205 41.93 12.19 53.76
CA LEU A 205 42.24 13.08 52.64
C LEU A 205 42.28 12.30 51.32
N ASP A 206 42.92 11.14 51.28
CA ASP A 206 42.95 10.26 50.09
C ASP A 206 41.54 9.83 49.67
N LYS A 207 40.72 9.37 50.61
CA LYS A 207 39.32 9.00 50.34
C LYS A 207 38.48 10.18 49.87
N LYS A 208 38.68 11.36 50.46
CA LYS A 208 38.03 12.59 50.02
C LYS A 208 38.40 12.91 48.57
N LEU A 209 39.69 12.92 48.24
CA LEU A 209 40.16 13.21 46.89
C LEU A 209 39.63 12.19 45.88
N LYS A 210 39.56 10.90 46.24
CA LYS A 210 38.96 9.86 45.40
C LYS A 210 37.47 10.11 45.16
N CYS A 211 36.70 10.45 46.18
CA CYS A 211 35.27 10.79 46.02
C CYS A 211 35.08 12.06 45.18
N ASP A 212 35.86 13.12 45.45
CA ASP A 212 35.80 14.37 44.68
C ASP A 212 36.14 14.12 43.20
N ASN A 213 37.18 13.32 42.91
CA ASN A 213 37.57 12.94 41.55
C ASN A 213 36.52 12.05 40.86
N ALA A 214 35.98 11.06 41.57
CA ALA A 214 34.93 10.18 41.02
C ALA A 214 33.66 10.98 40.70
N THR A 215 33.33 11.98 41.51
CA THR A 215 32.18 12.87 41.30
C THR A 215 32.41 13.86 40.16
N ALA A 216 33.65 14.32 39.98
CA ALA A 216 34.02 15.23 38.89
C ALA A 216 34.19 14.54 37.53
N THR A 217 34.41 13.22 37.51
CA THR A 217 34.62 12.46 36.27
C THR A 217 33.27 12.22 35.59
N PRO A 218 32.99 12.77 34.39
CA PRO A 218 31.72 12.52 33.71
C PRO A 218 31.62 11.07 33.23
N PHE A 219 30.38 10.62 32.98
CA PHE A 219 30.15 9.33 32.35
C PHE A 219 30.74 9.31 30.94
N LYS A 220 31.71 8.42 30.70
CA LYS A 220 32.51 8.41 29.47
C LYS A 220 31.69 8.16 28.20
N ASN A 221 30.57 7.45 28.30
CA ASN A 221 29.78 7.03 27.14
C ASN A 221 28.57 7.95 26.86
N GLU A 222 28.53 9.17 27.40
CA GLU A 222 27.39 10.08 27.23
C GLU A 222 27.02 10.29 25.76
N ASP A 223 28.00 10.62 24.92
CA ASP A 223 27.79 10.88 23.49
C ASP A 223 27.36 9.62 22.73
N LEU A 224 27.95 8.46 23.06
CA LEU A 224 27.56 7.17 22.49
C LEU A 224 26.10 6.84 22.83
N CYS A 225 25.68 7.14 24.05
CA CYS A 225 24.33 6.90 24.50
C CYS A 225 23.32 7.82 23.85
N HIS A 226 23.71 9.05 23.57
CA HIS A 226 22.93 9.97 22.76
C HIS A 226 22.76 9.46 21.32
N GLU A 227 23.84 9.02 20.67
CA GLU A 227 23.78 8.45 19.32
C GLU A 227 22.87 7.22 19.27
N LYS A 228 23.04 6.28 20.21
CA LYS A 228 22.26 5.04 20.25
C LYS A 228 20.78 5.28 20.50
N ILE A 229 20.40 6.18 21.42
CA ILE A 229 18.98 6.47 21.65
C ILE A 229 18.34 7.16 20.44
N CYS A 230 19.06 8.06 19.77
CA CYS A 230 18.53 8.65 18.53
C CYS A 230 18.39 7.61 17.42
N SER A 231 19.36 6.68 17.28
CA SER A 231 19.27 5.57 16.33
C SER A 231 18.05 4.67 16.59
N TYR A 232 17.74 4.38 17.86
CA TYR A 232 16.52 3.66 18.25
C TYR A 232 15.25 4.41 17.81
N TYR A 233 15.13 5.71 18.12
CA TYR A 233 13.95 6.49 17.73
C TYR A 233 13.78 6.61 16.21
N ASP A 234 14.87 6.83 15.48
CA ASP A 234 14.85 6.86 14.01
C ASP A 234 14.36 5.52 13.45
N LYS A 235 14.79 4.40 14.07
CA LYS A 235 14.33 3.07 13.70
C LYS A 235 12.85 2.87 13.99
N LYS A 236 12.40 3.25 15.20
CA LYS A 236 10.99 3.17 15.61
C LYS A 236 10.09 3.90 14.62
N ILE A 237 10.42 5.14 14.25
CA ILE A 237 9.67 5.93 13.26
C ILE A 237 9.62 5.22 11.89
N ALA A 238 10.74 4.62 11.46
CA ALA A 238 10.78 3.87 10.22
C ALA A 238 9.87 2.62 10.27
N CYS A 239 9.81 1.93 11.41
CA CYS A 239 8.95 0.76 11.61
C CYS A 239 7.47 1.15 11.72
N ASP A 240 7.15 2.21 12.45
CA ASP A 240 5.80 2.78 12.56
C ASP A 240 5.27 3.21 11.17
N THR A 241 6.13 3.78 10.32
CA THR A 241 5.78 4.13 8.92
C THR A 241 5.43 2.88 8.08
N LYS A 242 6.16 1.78 8.29
CA LYS A 242 5.86 0.49 7.63
C LYS A 242 4.56 -0.11 8.15
N GLN A 243 4.31 -0.01 9.46
CA GLN A 243 3.05 -0.42 10.07
C GLN A 243 1.87 0.34 9.47
N ALA A 244 1.95 1.68 9.39
CA ALA A 244 0.90 2.50 8.80
C ALA A 244 0.63 2.11 7.34
N SER A 245 1.68 1.87 6.54
CA SER A 245 1.54 1.43 5.14
C SER A 245 0.86 0.06 5.03
N PHE A 246 1.19 -0.86 5.95
CA PHE A 246 0.58 -2.19 6.05
C PHE A 246 -0.91 -2.09 6.43
N GLU A 247 -1.23 -1.33 7.47
CA GLU A 247 -2.60 -1.12 7.95
C GLU A 247 -3.47 -0.39 6.91
N ASP A 248 -2.95 0.64 6.23
CA ASP A 248 -3.68 1.34 5.17
C ASP A 248 -4.04 0.40 4.02
N LYS A 249 -3.12 -0.49 3.63
CA LYS A 249 -3.39 -1.49 2.61
C LYS A 249 -4.46 -2.47 3.08
N ALA A 250 -4.37 -2.94 4.32
CA ALA A 250 -5.37 -3.84 4.92
C ALA A 250 -6.75 -3.18 5.00
N CYS A 251 -6.81 -1.92 5.41
CA CYS A 251 -8.01 -1.10 5.45
C CYS A 251 -8.65 -0.94 4.06
N GLY A 252 -7.84 -0.65 3.04
CA GLY A 252 -8.31 -0.56 1.66
C GLY A 252 -8.87 -1.88 1.13
N LEU A 253 -8.29 -3.01 1.54
CA LEU A 253 -8.81 -4.34 1.22
C LEU A 253 -10.10 -4.63 1.98
N HIS A 254 -10.15 -4.40 3.29
CA HIS A 254 -11.34 -4.57 4.12
C HIS A 254 -12.56 -3.82 3.56
N LYS A 255 -12.37 -2.59 3.07
CA LYS A 255 -13.44 -1.78 2.47
C LYS A 255 -13.92 -2.29 1.10
N ASN A 256 -13.12 -3.07 0.38
CA ASN A 256 -13.40 -3.47 -1.00
C ASN A 256 -13.73 -4.95 -1.16
N TYR A 257 -13.20 -5.80 -0.27
CA TYR A 257 -13.41 -7.23 -0.25
C TYR A 257 -14.48 -7.57 0.79
N THR A 258 -15.71 -7.13 0.53
CA THR A 258 -16.89 -7.48 1.34
C THR A 258 -17.82 -8.38 0.54
N CYS A 259 -18.58 -9.23 1.23
CA CYS A 259 -19.56 -10.09 0.58
C CYS A 259 -20.68 -9.28 -0.08
N LEU A 260 -21.04 -8.13 0.50
CA LEU A 260 -21.99 -7.21 -0.10
C LEU A 260 -21.51 -6.71 -1.47
N LYS A 261 -20.28 -6.18 -1.56
CA LYS A 261 -19.73 -5.68 -2.82
C LYS A 261 -19.57 -6.78 -3.87
N TYR A 262 -19.16 -7.97 -3.45
CA TYR A 262 -19.11 -9.14 -4.34
C TYR A 262 -20.49 -9.45 -4.92
N THR A 263 -21.51 -9.51 -4.06
CA THR A 263 -22.90 -9.83 -4.47
C THR A 263 -23.45 -8.77 -5.41
N GLU A 264 -23.30 -7.48 -5.07
CA GLU A 264 -23.72 -6.36 -5.92
C GLU A 264 -23.06 -6.41 -7.30
N CYS A 265 -21.74 -6.62 -7.35
CA CYS A 265 -21.02 -6.78 -8.61
C CYS A 265 -21.55 -7.98 -9.41
N TYR A 266 -21.71 -9.13 -8.76
CA TYR A 266 -22.14 -10.34 -9.44
C TYR A 266 -23.55 -10.21 -10.01
N ASP A 267 -24.49 -9.67 -9.24
CA ASP A 267 -25.88 -9.49 -9.64
C ASP A 267 -25.99 -8.52 -10.83
N GLU A 268 -25.24 -7.41 -10.80
CA GLU A 268 -25.16 -6.48 -11.94
C GLU A 268 -24.63 -7.19 -13.21
N LYS A 269 -23.59 -8.00 -13.06
CA LYS A 269 -22.99 -8.76 -14.17
C LYS A 269 -23.94 -9.82 -14.72
N VAL A 270 -24.67 -10.53 -13.87
CA VAL A 270 -25.70 -11.49 -14.29
C VAL A 270 -26.82 -10.78 -15.06
N GLN A 271 -27.28 -9.62 -14.58
CA GLN A 271 -28.29 -8.83 -15.26
C GLN A 271 -27.81 -8.40 -16.66
N LEU A 272 -26.60 -7.87 -16.76
CA LEU A 272 -26.02 -7.43 -18.04
C LEU A 272 -25.80 -8.60 -19.00
N TYR A 273 -25.36 -9.76 -18.52
CA TYR A 273 -25.26 -10.96 -19.33
C TYR A 273 -26.63 -11.38 -19.88
N GLY A 274 -27.67 -11.33 -19.04
CA GLY A 274 -29.06 -11.54 -19.46
C GLY A 274 -29.50 -10.59 -20.59
N SER A 275 -29.17 -9.29 -20.49
CA SER A 275 -29.43 -8.33 -21.57
C SER A 275 -28.70 -8.68 -22.87
N VAL A 276 -27.42 -9.03 -22.79
CA VAL A 276 -26.62 -9.42 -23.97
C VAL A 276 -27.18 -10.68 -24.63
N VAL A 277 -27.60 -11.68 -23.84
CA VAL A 277 -28.25 -12.89 -24.35
C VAL A 277 -29.56 -12.56 -25.07
N ALA A 278 -30.41 -11.72 -24.49
CA ALA A 278 -31.67 -11.32 -25.12
C ALA A 278 -31.46 -10.56 -26.45
N LEU A 279 -30.50 -9.63 -26.48
CA LEU A 279 -30.12 -8.93 -27.72
C LEU A 279 -29.53 -9.90 -28.75
N ALA A 280 -28.76 -10.90 -28.32
CA ALA A 280 -28.20 -11.92 -29.19
C ALA A 280 -29.28 -12.77 -29.85
N GLU A 281 -30.29 -13.20 -29.08
CA GLU A 281 -31.45 -13.95 -29.59
C GLU A 281 -32.23 -13.15 -30.65
N GLU A 282 -32.47 -11.86 -30.41
CA GLU A 282 -33.14 -10.99 -31.39
C GLU A 282 -32.28 -10.78 -32.66
N GLY A 283 -30.98 -10.56 -32.48
CA GLY A 283 -30.02 -10.42 -33.58
C GLY A 283 -29.86 -11.69 -34.42
N GLU A 284 -29.84 -12.85 -33.78
CA GLU A 284 -29.78 -14.16 -34.43
C GLU A 284 -31.06 -14.42 -35.24
N ALA A 285 -32.24 -14.16 -34.65
CA ALA A 285 -33.51 -14.31 -35.35
C ALA A 285 -33.57 -13.46 -36.62
N THR A 286 -33.08 -12.22 -36.55
CA THR A 286 -32.98 -11.32 -37.72
C THR A 286 -31.99 -11.85 -38.75
N SER A 287 -30.80 -12.27 -38.33
CA SER A 287 -29.76 -12.82 -39.20
C SER A 287 -30.22 -14.09 -39.92
N LYS A 288 -31.01 -14.95 -39.25
CA LYS A 288 -31.63 -16.14 -39.83
C LYS A 288 -32.60 -15.79 -40.97
N VAL A 289 -33.39 -14.72 -40.82
CA VAL A 289 -34.30 -14.25 -41.88
C VAL A 289 -33.52 -13.70 -43.06
N GLU A 290 -32.55 -12.84 -42.80
CA GLU A 290 -31.70 -12.22 -43.84
C GLU A 290 -30.91 -13.27 -44.62
N TRP A 291 -30.32 -14.25 -43.92
CA TRP A 291 -29.57 -15.33 -44.52
C TRP A 291 -30.42 -16.19 -45.47
N ARG A 292 -31.64 -16.56 -45.04
CA ARG A 292 -32.58 -17.29 -45.90
C ARG A 292 -33.00 -16.48 -47.12
N ALA A 293 -33.22 -15.18 -46.96
CA ALA A 293 -33.56 -14.30 -48.08
C ALA A 293 -32.41 -14.22 -49.09
N VAL A 294 -31.16 -14.04 -48.63
CA VAL A 294 -29.97 -14.01 -49.52
C VAL A 294 -29.83 -15.32 -50.29
N LEU A 295 -29.93 -16.48 -49.61
CA LEU A 295 -29.82 -17.78 -50.29
C LEU A 295 -30.97 -18.05 -51.27
N ARG A 296 -32.18 -17.55 -50.97
CA ARG A 296 -33.30 -17.63 -51.91
C ARG A 296 -33.06 -16.76 -53.14
N ILE A 297 -32.60 -15.54 -52.95
CA ILE A 297 -32.28 -14.61 -54.05
C ILE A 297 -31.20 -15.22 -54.95
N GLU A 298 -30.15 -15.79 -54.38
CA GLU A 298 -29.09 -16.49 -55.12
C GLU A 298 -29.63 -17.67 -55.94
N CYS A 299 -30.56 -18.44 -55.38
CA CYS A 299 -31.25 -19.50 -56.13
C CYS A 299 -32.06 -18.94 -57.30
N LEU A 300 -32.81 -17.85 -57.08
CA LEU A 300 -33.61 -17.20 -58.12
C LEU A 300 -32.73 -16.64 -59.25
N ILE A 301 -31.59 -16.02 -58.91
CA ILE A 301 -30.58 -15.56 -59.88
C ILE A 301 -30.05 -16.75 -60.69
N SER A 302 -29.69 -17.85 -60.01
CA SER A 302 -29.21 -19.06 -60.68
C SER A 302 -30.26 -19.67 -61.62
N ALA A 303 -31.54 -19.65 -61.22
CA ALA A 303 -32.64 -20.13 -62.04
C ALA A 303 -32.87 -19.24 -63.28
N LEU A 304 -32.69 -17.93 -63.14
CA LEU A 304 -32.80 -16.97 -64.25
C LEU A 304 -31.76 -17.23 -65.34
N LEU A 305 -30.60 -17.81 -65.01
CA LEU A 305 -29.54 -18.13 -65.97
C LEU A 305 -29.80 -19.43 -66.76
N LEU A 306 -30.90 -20.14 -66.49
CA LEU A 306 -31.30 -21.36 -67.21
C LEU A 306 -32.06 -21.04 -68.50
N GLU A 307 -32.17 -22.02 -69.40
CA GLU A 307 -32.98 -21.90 -70.62
C GLU A 307 -34.49 -21.82 -70.30
N ASP A 308 -35.27 -21.19 -71.20
CA ASP A 308 -36.69 -20.84 -70.95
C ASP A 308 -37.57 -22.03 -70.54
N GLY A 309 -37.28 -23.24 -71.05
CA GLY A 309 -38.02 -24.46 -70.71
C GLY A 309 -37.81 -24.96 -69.27
N GLU A 310 -36.71 -24.56 -68.63
CA GLU A 310 -36.32 -24.99 -67.27
C GLU A 310 -36.53 -23.88 -66.22
N LEU A 311 -36.73 -22.64 -66.66
CA LEU A 311 -36.88 -21.48 -65.79
C LEU A 311 -38.05 -21.61 -64.81
N ALA A 312 -39.26 -21.86 -65.32
CA ALA A 312 -40.47 -21.95 -64.48
C ALA A 312 -40.36 -23.02 -63.36
N PRO A 313 -39.99 -24.28 -63.65
CA PRO A 313 -39.83 -25.28 -62.59
C PRO A 313 -38.68 -24.94 -61.63
N ALA A 314 -37.60 -24.30 -62.09
CA ALA A 314 -36.50 -23.89 -61.22
C ALA A 314 -36.90 -22.76 -60.25
N LEU A 315 -37.68 -21.77 -60.72
CA LEU A 315 -38.21 -20.70 -59.84
C LEU A 315 -39.10 -21.27 -58.74
N ASP A 316 -39.98 -22.20 -59.08
CA ASP A 316 -40.87 -22.83 -58.09
C ASP A 316 -40.08 -23.70 -57.10
N ALA A 317 -39.04 -24.41 -57.56
CA ALA A 317 -38.12 -25.13 -56.69
C ALA A 317 -37.39 -24.17 -55.73
N CYS A 318 -36.91 -23.01 -56.18
CA CYS A 318 -36.25 -22.02 -55.33
C CYS A 318 -37.17 -21.43 -54.25
N LYS A 319 -38.45 -21.21 -54.57
CA LYS A 319 -39.46 -20.71 -53.61
C LYS A 319 -39.81 -21.77 -52.56
N ALA A 320 -39.93 -23.03 -52.97
CA ALA A 320 -40.26 -24.15 -52.10
C ALA A 320 -39.08 -24.63 -51.24
N LYS A 321 -37.85 -24.32 -51.65
CA LYS A 321 -36.64 -24.74 -50.95
C LYS A 321 -36.55 -24.12 -49.56
N THR A 322 -36.25 -24.97 -48.58
CA THR A 322 -35.88 -24.54 -47.22
C THR A 322 -34.38 -24.36 -47.14
N TYR A 323 -33.93 -23.17 -46.73
CA TYR A 323 -32.51 -22.84 -46.61
C TYR A 323 -32.03 -22.98 -45.17
N SER A 324 -30.88 -23.65 -45.00
CA SER A 324 -30.24 -23.85 -43.69
C SER A 324 -29.73 -22.53 -43.11
N THR A 325 -29.83 -22.40 -41.79
CA THR A 325 -29.35 -21.24 -41.02
C THR A 325 -28.13 -21.52 -40.16
N LEU A 326 -27.59 -22.74 -40.21
CA LEU A 326 -26.42 -23.15 -39.42
C LEU A 326 -25.26 -22.14 -39.46
N PRO A 327 -24.91 -21.50 -40.61
CA PRO A 327 -23.79 -20.55 -40.65
C PRO A 327 -23.99 -19.28 -39.80
N VAL A 328 -25.24 -18.93 -39.50
CA VAL A 328 -25.60 -17.71 -38.77
C VAL A 328 -26.13 -18.00 -37.37
N GLU A 329 -26.06 -19.26 -36.93
CA GLU A 329 -26.46 -19.66 -35.58
C GLU A 329 -25.38 -19.33 -34.55
N LEU A 330 -25.82 -18.90 -33.36
CA LEU A 330 -24.96 -18.55 -32.24
C LEU A 330 -24.80 -19.71 -31.26
N ALA A 331 -23.65 -19.76 -30.59
CA ALA A 331 -23.39 -20.68 -29.49
C ALA A 331 -23.56 -19.94 -28.15
N TYR A 332 -24.58 -20.32 -27.38
CA TYR A 332 -24.87 -19.73 -26.07
C TYR A 332 -24.20 -20.51 -24.94
N HIS A 333 -23.73 -19.81 -23.91
CA HIS A 333 -23.10 -20.42 -22.72
C HIS A 333 -24.10 -20.97 -21.69
N GLY A 334 -25.40 -20.69 -21.87
CA GLY A 334 -26.47 -21.17 -21.00
C GLY A 334 -26.79 -20.18 -19.87
N ALA A 335 -27.30 -20.71 -18.75
CA ALA A 335 -27.61 -19.89 -17.59
C ALA A 335 -26.33 -19.42 -16.89
N ALA A 336 -26.34 -18.19 -16.36
CA ALA A 336 -25.23 -17.70 -15.54
C ALA A 336 -24.95 -18.68 -14.38
N PRO A 337 -23.67 -18.86 -13.99
CA PRO A 337 -23.32 -19.75 -12.88
C PRO A 337 -24.02 -19.37 -11.57
N ALA A 338 -24.02 -20.28 -10.60
CA ALA A 338 -24.43 -19.92 -9.24
C ALA A 338 -23.39 -19.02 -8.58
N THR A 339 -23.84 -18.13 -7.69
CA THR A 339 -22.94 -17.33 -6.84
C THR A 339 -22.01 -18.22 -6.01
N ARG A 340 -20.78 -17.76 -5.81
CA ARG A 340 -19.84 -18.42 -4.90
C ARG A 340 -20.25 -18.14 -3.45
N VAL A 341 -20.04 -19.11 -2.57
CA VAL A 341 -20.23 -18.91 -1.13
C VAL A 341 -19.21 -17.90 -0.63
N CYS A 342 -19.72 -16.80 -0.09
CA CYS A 342 -18.90 -15.73 0.44
C CYS A 342 -18.81 -15.80 1.96
N GLN A 343 -17.60 -15.70 2.49
CA GLN A 343 -17.33 -15.56 3.91
C GLN A 343 -16.57 -14.25 4.14
N GLU A 344 -17.05 -13.42 5.06
CA GLU A 344 -16.37 -12.17 5.38
C GLU A 344 -14.99 -12.43 5.95
N VAL A 345 -13.99 -11.75 5.40
CA VAL A 345 -12.62 -11.77 5.91
C VAL A 345 -12.38 -10.52 6.74
N PHE A 346 -12.14 -10.72 8.03
CA PHE A 346 -11.85 -9.64 8.95
C PHE A 346 -10.40 -9.16 8.79
N LEU A 347 -10.21 -8.23 7.85
CA LEU A 347 -8.93 -7.54 7.60
C LEU A 347 -8.85 -6.17 8.28
N GLN A 348 -9.80 -5.84 9.15
CA GLN A 348 -9.90 -4.51 9.75
C GLN A 348 -8.77 -4.28 10.77
N PRO A 349 -7.86 -3.32 10.52
CA PRO A 349 -6.84 -2.94 11.49
C PRO A 349 -7.44 -2.41 12.80
N GLY A 350 -6.70 -2.55 13.89
CA GLY A 350 -7.14 -2.15 15.23
C GLY A 350 -8.14 -3.10 15.91
N THR A 351 -8.45 -4.24 15.28
CA THR A 351 -9.26 -5.31 15.90
C THR A 351 -8.35 -6.39 16.51
N ALA A 352 -8.84 -7.08 17.54
CA ALA A 352 -8.10 -8.19 18.16
C ALA A 352 -7.78 -9.32 17.17
N VAL A 353 -8.70 -9.61 16.23
CA VAL A 353 -8.50 -10.63 15.20
C VAL A 353 -7.33 -10.25 14.27
N PHE A 354 -7.27 -8.98 13.85
CA PHE A 354 -6.19 -8.48 13.02
C PHE A 354 -4.85 -8.51 13.75
N SER A 355 -4.80 -7.97 14.98
CA SER A 355 -3.57 -7.95 15.78
C SER A 355 -3.04 -9.36 16.07
N ASN A 356 -3.92 -10.31 16.44
CA ASN A 356 -3.51 -11.68 16.70
C ASN A 356 -3.00 -12.39 15.42
N LYS A 357 -3.54 -12.06 14.25
CA LYS A 357 -3.08 -12.64 12.99
C LYS A 357 -1.73 -12.07 12.55
N TRP A 358 -1.50 -10.77 12.70
CA TRP A 358 -0.41 -10.08 12.01
C TRP A 358 0.69 -9.51 12.93
N TYR A 359 0.42 -9.35 14.22
CA TYR A 359 1.36 -8.80 15.21
C TYR A 359 1.76 -9.80 16.29
N ASN A 360 1.28 -11.04 16.20
CA ASN A 360 1.74 -12.10 17.09
C ASN A 360 3.23 -12.39 16.85
N GLY A 361 4.00 -12.43 17.94
CA GLY A 361 5.45 -12.66 17.92
C GLY A 361 6.30 -11.42 17.68
N LEU A 362 5.73 -10.21 17.73
CA LEU A 362 6.55 -8.99 17.83
C LEU A 362 7.23 -8.92 19.21
N PRO A 363 8.47 -8.38 19.29
CA PRO A 363 9.16 -8.21 20.56
C PRO A 363 8.42 -7.27 21.52
N ASP A 364 8.56 -7.51 22.83
CA ASP A 364 7.90 -6.69 23.87
C ASP A 364 8.41 -5.24 23.86
N ASP A 365 9.72 -5.03 23.63
CA ASP A 365 10.33 -3.70 23.56
C ASP A 365 10.14 -3.02 22.19
N ALA A 366 9.55 -3.72 21.20
CA ALA A 366 9.24 -3.21 19.87
C ALA A 366 7.84 -3.67 19.41
N ALA A 367 6.85 -3.50 20.29
CA ALA A 367 5.46 -3.85 20.00
C ALA A 367 4.87 -3.02 18.85
N ALA A 368 3.79 -3.52 18.23
CA ALA A 368 3.04 -2.75 17.25
C ALA A 368 2.46 -1.48 17.90
N GLU A 369 2.53 -0.37 17.17
CA GLU A 369 1.99 0.92 17.58
C GLU A 369 0.46 0.91 17.53
N THR A 370 -0.19 1.89 18.16
CA THR A 370 -1.64 2.04 18.02
C THR A 370 -2.02 2.27 16.56
N CYS A 371 -3.03 1.56 16.08
CA CYS A 371 -3.53 1.66 14.72
C CYS A 371 -3.91 3.11 14.37
N THR A 372 -3.43 3.61 13.23
CA THR A 372 -3.69 5.01 12.78
C THR A 372 -4.43 5.13 11.47
N CYS A 373 -4.71 4.04 10.74
CA CYS A 373 -5.43 4.07 9.47
C CYS A 373 -6.92 4.46 9.60
N SER A 374 -7.55 4.81 8.47
CA SER A 374 -8.98 5.20 8.42
C SER A 374 -10.00 4.10 8.77
N CYS A 375 -9.54 2.87 9.04
CA CYS A 375 -10.39 1.74 9.43
C CYS A 375 -10.23 1.36 10.92
N CYS A 376 -9.34 2.01 11.65
CA CYS A 376 -9.16 1.74 13.07
C CYS A 376 -10.43 2.12 13.84
N MET A 377 -10.82 1.32 14.83
CA MET A 377 -12.05 1.52 15.60
C MET A 377 -12.00 2.69 16.62
N SER A 378 -11.03 3.61 16.55
CA SER A 378 -10.93 4.75 17.45
C SER A 378 -11.39 6.06 16.79
N GLU A 379 -12.28 6.80 17.46
CA GLU A 379 -12.93 8.03 16.96
C GLU A 379 -12.01 9.23 16.67
N ASN A 380 -10.69 9.12 16.89
CA ASN A 380 -9.74 10.20 16.67
C ASN A 380 -8.68 9.80 15.65
N PHE A 381 -9.07 9.70 14.38
CA PHE A 381 -8.12 9.62 13.27
C PHE A 381 -7.41 10.98 13.11
N SER A 382 -6.10 11.00 13.39
CA SER A 382 -5.22 12.10 12.99
C SER A 382 -4.28 11.57 11.90
N SER A 383 -4.48 12.00 10.66
CA SER A 383 -3.66 11.58 9.50
C SER A 383 -2.23 12.13 9.54
N THR A 384 -1.95 13.07 10.45
CA THR A 384 -0.61 13.60 10.66
C THR A 384 0.11 12.70 11.65
N TYR A 385 0.92 11.78 11.11
CA TYR A 385 2.06 11.27 11.86
C TYR A 385 2.86 12.49 12.33
N PRO A 386 3.21 12.61 13.62
CA PRO A 386 3.86 13.81 14.11
C PRO A 386 5.25 13.95 13.46
N ASP A 387 5.37 14.86 12.49
CA ASP A 387 6.64 15.35 11.93
C ASP A 387 7.58 15.92 13.03
N SER A 388 7.08 16.04 14.26
CA SER A 388 7.74 16.61 15.42
C SER A 388 8.34 15.60 16.40
N VAL A 389 8.21 14.28 16.21
CA VAL A 389 8.96 13.32 17.03
C VAL A 389 10.39 13.26 16.51
N LYS A 390 11.16 14.30 16.83
CA LYS A 390 12.62 14.28 16.74
C LYS A 390 13.17 13.60 17.98
N CYS A 391 14.38 13.05 17.88
CA CYS A 391 15.13 12.58 19.04
C CYS A 391 14.95 13.59 20.20
N PRO A 392 14.48 13.17 21.39
CA PRO A 392 14.08 14.10 22.46
C PRO A 392 15.22 14.97 22.99
N PHE A 393 16.45 14.71 22.52
CA PHE A 393 17.63 15.50 22.82
C PHE A 393 18.01 16.38 21.61
N SER A 394 17.83 17.68 21.75
CA SER A 394 18.53 18.67 20.94
C SER A 394 19.95 18.84 21.48
N ILE A 395 20.95 18.47 20.67
CA ILE A 395 22.36 18.74 20.98
C ILE A 395 22.51 20.26 21.14
N PRO A 396 23.08 20.79 22.25
CA PRO A 396 23.50 22.18 22.27
C PRO A 396 24.62 22.33 21.25
N THR A 397 24.28 22.88 20.07
CA THR A 397 25.25 23.20 19.02
C THR A 397 26.29 24.13 19.62
N THR A 398 27.47 23.59 19.91
CA THR A 398 28.60 24.41 20.33
C THR A 398 29.08 25.12 19.07
N THR A 399 28.56 26.33 18.83
CA THR A 399 29.00 27.20 17.75
C THR A 399 30.47 27.51 17.97
N VAL A 400 31.35 26.78 17.30
CA VAL A 400 32.77 27.12 17.22
C VAL A 400 32.87 28.42 16.42
N THR A 401 32.94 29.55 17.14
CA THR A 401 33.29 30.84 16.55
C THR A 401 34.77 30.80 16.18
N THR A 402 35.06 30.50 14.92
CA THR A 402 36.40 30.63 14.35
C THR A 402 36.71 32.12 14.20
N THR A 403 37.41 32.69 15.19
CA THR A 403 37.92 34.07 15.11
C THR A 403 39.12 34.10 14.18
N THR A 404 38.90 34.54 12.94
CA THR A 404 39.97 34.82 11.97
C THR A 404 40.65 36.14 12.36
N THR A 405 41.86 36.05 12.93
CA THR A 405 42.70 37.22 13.25
C THR A 405 43.35 37.75 11.96
N THR A 406 42.83 38.86 11.44
CA THR A 406 43.46 39.62 10.34
C THR A 406 44.30 40.75 10.92
N THR A 407 45.61 40.69 10.75
CA THR A 407 46.58 41.72 11.13
C THR A 407 46.54 42.87 10.12
N THR A 408 46.08 44.05 10.53
CA THR A 408 46.20 45.29 9.73
C THR A 408 46.90 46.37 10.55
N THR A 409 48.07 46.78 10.06
CA THR A 409 48.93 47.85 10.58
C THR A 409 48.51 49.19 9.98
N THR A 410 47.96 50.12 10.77
CA THR A 410 48.00 51.57 10.45
C THR A 410 47.91 52.45 11.71
N ALA A 411 48.55 53.62 11.62
CA ALA A 411 49.05 54.52 12.64
C ALA A 411 48.05 55.23 13.58
N ALA A 412 48.59 55.63 14.74
CA ALA A 412 48.00 56.44 15.81
C ALA A 412 47.65 57.89 15.39
N PRO A 413 46.78 58.58 16.17
CA PRO A 413 47.33 59.55 17.13
C PRO A 413 46.61 59.64 18.51
N VAL A 414 47.43 59.65 19.57
CA VAL A 414 47.57 60.67 20.64
C VAL A 414 46.33 61.16 21.45
N VAL A 415 46.25 60.62 22.69
CA VAL A 415 46.10 61.31 24.01
C VAL A 415 44.71 61.76 24.51
N ARG A 416 44.22 61.15 25.61
CA ARG A 416 44.15 61.70 27.01
C ARG A 416 43.47 60.71 27.98
N THR A 417 44.20 60.29 29.00
CA THR A 417 43.68 59.88 30.34
C THR A 417 43.40 61.16 31.18
N PRO A 418 42.84 61.15 32.42
CA PRO A 418 42.61 60.04 33.37
C PRO A 418 41.27 60.09 34.16
N PHE A 419 40.95 59.06 34.95
CA PHE A 419 40.68 59.12 36.41
C PHE A 419 40.10 57.78 36.92
N GLY A 420 40.54 57.40 38.12
CA GLY A 420 40.43 56.07 38.71
C GLY A 420 39.13 55.74 39.48
N PRO A 421 39.19 54.76 40.42
CA PRO A 421 38.13 53.78 40.74
C PRO A 421 37.30 54.16 41.99
N PRO A 422 36.41 53.27 42.52
CA PRO A 422 36.89 52.31 43.53
C PRO A 422 36.15 50.95 43.60
N MET A 423 36.80 50.06 44.36
CA MET A 423 36.31 48.77 44.87
C MET A 423 34.97 48.87 45.62
N GLY A 424 34.18 47.80 45.53
CA GLY A 424 33.03 47.55 46.39
C GLY A 424 33.01 46.10 46.88
N MET A 425 33.54 45.90 48.08
CA MET A 425 33.36 44.74 48.96
C MET A 425 31.87 44.57 49.33
N MET A 426 31.36 43.34 49.45
CA MET A 426 30.33 42.90 50.42
C MET A 426 30.05 41.40 50.22
N MET A 427 30.54 40.54 51.10
CA MET A 427 29.86 40.01 52.31
C MET A 427 28.75 39.00 52.01
N PHE A 428 29.05 37.74 52.40
CA PHE A 428 28.11 36.67 52.72
C PHE A 428 27.03 37.13 53.71
N PRO A 429 25.90 36.41 53.76
CA PRO A 429 25.61 35.73 55.02
C PRO A 429 25.15 34.27 54.86
N MET A 430 25.63 33.47 55.82
CA MET A 430 25.02 32.25 56.35
C MET A 430 23.54 32.46 56.67
N PHE A 431 22.74 31.38 56.64
CA PHE A 431 21.97 30.88 57.78
C PHE A 431 21.21 29.59 57.43
N PRO A 432 20.63 28.84 58.41
CA PRO A 432 20.85 27.41 58.51
C PRO A 432 19.54 26.59 58.50
N ARG A 433 19.67 25.28 58.35
CA ARG A 433 19.15 24.28 59.30
C ARG A 433 19.71 22.91 58.98
#